data_AF-A0AAF0VHY8-F1
#
_entry.id   AF-A0AAF0VHY8-F1
#
_cell.length_a   1.000
_cell.length_b   1.000
_cell.length_c   1.000
_cell.angle_alpha   90.00
_cell.angle_beta   90.00
_cell.angle_gamma   90.00
#
_symmetry.space_group_name_H-M   'P 1'
#
loop_
_entity.id
_entity.type
_entity.pdbx_description
1 polymer ?
#
loop_
_entity_poly.entity_id
_entity_poly.type
_entity_poly.pdbx_seq_one_letter_code
_entity_poly.pdbx_strand_id
1 'polypeptide(L)'
;MQPLQHNPGVLGIGNQVIANGSRGLATGTAATTEAAALIPAGAEEVSAQAVMAFASESVQMAALNAFAQQELARTGAAYLEASGIYTTVDAESAATLS
;
A
#
# COMPACT_ATOMS: atom_id res chain seq x y z
N MET A 1 30.55 -15.94 -16.73
CA MET A 1 29.58 -15.01 -16.13
C MET A 1 29.33 -15.46 -14.70
N GLN A 2 29.39 -14.56 -13.72
CA GLN A 2 29.06 -14.89 -12.33
C GLN A 2 27.53 -14.91 -12.19
N PRO A 3 26.91 -15.91 -11.52
CA PRO A 3 25.45 -15.96 -11.40
C PRO A 3 24.93 -14.71 -10.68
N LEU A 4 23.91 -14.06 -11.22
CA LEU A 4 23.28 -12.92 -10.57
C LEU A 4 22.32 -13.46 -9.50
N GLN A 5 22.87 -13.88 -8.36
CA GLN A 5 22.07 -14.50 -7.32
C GLN A 5 21.07 -13.51 -6.69
N HIS A 6 19.80 -13.87 -6.79
CA HIS A 6 18.68 -13.18 -6.15
C HIS A 6 18.06 -14.07 -5.06
N ASN A 7 17.69 -13.48 -3.92
CA ASN A 7 17.02 -14.21 -2.85
C ASN A 7 15.56 -14.52 -3.25
N PRO A 8 15.16 -15.80 -3.39
CA PRO A 8 13.80 -16.17 -3.80
C PRO A 8 12.72 -15.69 -2.83
N GLY A 9 13.07 -15.39 -1.58
CA GLY A 9 12.16 -14.83 -0.58
C GLY A 9 11.62 -13.44 -0.93
N VAL A 10 12.24 -12.71 -1.85
CA VAL A 10 11.76 -11.39 -2.30
C VAL A 10 10.39 -11.48 -2.99
N LEU A 11 10.07 -12.60 -3.65
CA LEU A 11 8.71 -12.84 -4.17
C LEU A 11 7.67 -12.82 -3.06
N GLY A 12 7.99 -13.44 -1.92
CA GLY A 12 7.14 -13.41 -0.73
C GLY A 12 6.98 -12.00 -0.18
N ILE A 13 8.08 -11.25 -0.10
CA ILE A 13 8.07 -9.85 0.36
C ILE A 13 7.23 -8.96 -0.56
N GLY A 14 7.40 -9.06 -1.89
CA GLY A 14 6.60 -8.31 -2.87
C GLY A 14 5.10 -8.52 -2.69
N ASN A 15 4.69 -9.78 -2.56
CA ASN A 15 3.29 -10.13 -2.29
C ASN A 15 2.79 -9.58 -0.95
N GLN A 16 3.61 -9.64 0.10
CA GLN A 16 3.25 -9.07 1.41
C GLN A 16 3.10 -7.55 1.36
N VAL A 17 3.96 -6.85 0.62
CA VAL A 17 3.87 -5.39 0.45
C VAL A 17 2.57 -5.01 -0.28
N ILE A 18 2.20 -5.73 -1.35
CA ILE A 18 0.91 -5.55 -2.04
C ILE A 18 -0.26 -5.81 -1.09
N ALA A 19 -0.20 -6.91 -0.34
CA ALA A 19 -1.23 -7.27 0.63
C ALA A 19 -1.35 -6.20 1.73
N ASN A 20 -0.25 -5.62 2.20
CA ASN A 20 -0.26 -4.50 3.15
C ASN A 20 -0.96 -3.27 2.55
N GLY A 21 -0.65 -2.93 1.29
CA GLY A 21 -1.35 -1.89 0.54
C GLY A 21 -2.87 -2.08 0.56
N SER A 22 -3.33 -3.28 0.21
CA SER A 22 -4.77 -3.59 0.18
C SER A 22 -5.44 -3.50 1.55
N ARG A 23 -4.78 -4.01 2.60
CA ARG A 23 -5.29 -3.95 3.98
C ARG A 23 -5.33 -2.52 4.49
N GLY A 24 -4.30 -1.73 4.23
CA GLY A 24 -4.25 -0.32 4.62
C GLY A 24 -5.33 0.51 3.92
N LEU A 25 -5.69 0.16 2.68
CA LEU A 25 -6.79 0.82 1.97
C LEU A 25 -8.13 0.46 2.60
N ALA A 26 -8.39 -0.83 2.84
CA ALA A 26 -9.63 -1.29 3.46
C ALA A 26 -9.84 -0.70 4.86
N THR A 27 -8.80 -0.73 5.71
CA THR A 27 -8.84 -0.13 7.05
C THR A 27 -9.02 1.38 6.98
N GLY A 28 -8.36 2.06 6.03
CA GLY A 28 -8.53 3.49 5.81
C GLY A 28 -9.97 3.86 5.45
N THR A 29 -10.59 3.12 4.53
CA THR A 29 -12.01 3.33 4.17
C THR A 29 -12.93 3.14 5.36
N ALA A 30 -12.75 2.08 6.16
CA ALA A 30 -13.53 1.86 7.36
C ALA A 30 -13.39 3.01 8.37
N ALA A 31 -12.16 3.49 8.60
CA ALA A 31 -11.90 4.62 9.49
C ALA A 31 -12.55 5.92 9.00
N THR A 32 -12.55 6.20 7.69
CA THR A 32 -13.22 7.37 7.12
C THR A 32 -14.74 7.30 7.29
N THR A 33 -15.34 6.11 7.16
CA THR A 33 -16.77 5.91 7.43
C THR A 33 -17.11 6.26 8.88
N GLU A 34 -16.33 5.77 9.85
CA GLU A 34 -16.52 6.10 11.26
C GLU A 34 -16.33 7.60 11.54
N ALA A 35 -15.33 8.22 10.93
CA ALA A 35 -15.08 9.66 11.06
C ALA A 35 -16.24 10.52 10.52
N ALA A 36 -16.88 10.09 9.42
CA ALA A 36 -18.04 10.76 8.85
C ALA A 36 -19.33 10.54 9.66
N ALA A 37 -19.37 9.52 10.53
CA ALA A 37 -20.53 9.19 11.35
C ALA A 37 -20.55 9.92 12.71
N LEU A 38 -19.53 10.73 13.02
CA LEU A 38 -19.48 11.49 14.27
C LEU A 38 -20.67 12.44 14.40
N ILE A 39 -21.22 12.51 15.61
CA ILE A 39 -22.26 13.45 16.00
C ILE A 39 -21.70 14.50 16.96
N PRO A 40 -22.23 15.74 16.97
CA PRO A 40 -21.78 16.77 17.91
C PRO A 40 -21.89 16.29 19.36
N ALA A 41 -20.87 16.54 20.17
CA ALA A 41 -20.84 16.15 21.58
C ALA A 41 -21.87 16.94 22.44
N GLY A 42 -22.27 18.12 21.97
CA GLY A 42 -23.27 18.98 22.58
C GLY A 42 -23.98 19.83 21.53
N ALA A 43 -24.97 20.60 21.97
CA ALA A 43 -25.81 21.43 21.09
C ALA A 43 -25.14 22.76 20.69
N GLU A 44 -23.99 23.07 21.28
CA GLU A 44 -23.27 24.31 21.04
C GLU A 44 -22.59 24.30 19.66
N GLU A 45 -22.44 25.48 19.07
CA GLU A 45 -21.90 25.67 17.73
C GLU A 45 -20.48 25.10 17.60
N VAL A 46 -19.69 25.15 18.69
CA VAL A 46 -18.32 24.62 18.74
C VAL A 46 -18.32 23.10 18.51
N SER A 47 -19.28 22.38 19.09
CA SER A 47 -19.40 20.93 18.92
C SER A 47 -19.77 20.57 17.48
N ALA A 48 -20.65 21.35 16.85
CA ALA A 48 -21.00 21.18 15.44
C ALA A 48 -19.81 21.48 14.51
N GLN A 49 -19.07 22.56 14.77
CA GLN A 49 -17.87 22.92 14.01
C GLN A 49 -16.77 21.88 14.13
N ALA A 50 -16.56 21.31 15.33
CA ALA A 50 -15.55 20.28 15.56
C ALA A 50 -15.82 19.02 14.71
N VAL A 51 -17.07 18.55 14.66
CA VAL A 51 -17.45 17.40 13.83
C VAL A 51 -17.26 17.69 12.35
N MET A 52 -17.67 18.88 11.88
CA MET A 52 -17.47 19.27 10.48
C MET A 52 -15.99 19.35 10.10
N ALA A 53 -15.15 19.91 10.98
CA ALA A 53 -13.71 20.00 10.76
C ALA A 53 -13.07 18.60 10.70
N PHE A 54 -13.43 17.72 11.65
CA PHE A 54 -12.92 16.35 11.69
C PHE A 54 -13.34 15.53 10.47
N ALA A 55 -14.60 15.64 10.04
CA ALA A 55 -15.08 14.99 8.83
C ALA A 55 -14.29 15.46 7.59
N SER A 56 -14.06 16.77 7.46
CA SER A 56 -13.25 17.33 6.36
C SER A 56 -11.81 16.83 6.36
N GLU A 57 -11.14 16.86 7.52
CA GLU A 57 -9.77 16.35 7.65
C GLU A 57 -9.70 14.85 7.38
N SER A 58 -10.69 14.08 7.83
CA SER A 58 -10.73 12.64 7.60
C SER A 58 -10.77 12.27 6.12
N VAL A 59 -11.48 13.03 5.28
CA VAL A 59 -11.53 12.82 3.83
C VAL A 59 -10.19 13.15 3.18
N GLN A 60 -9.53 14.23 3.62
CA GLN A 60 -8.20 14.59 3.13
C GLN A 60 -7.17 13.52 3.50
N MET A 61 -7.22 13.03 4.74
CA MET A 61 -6.38 11.93 5.21
C MET A 61 -6.67 10.62 4.47
N ALA A 62 -7.93 10.34 4.13
CA ALA A 62 -8.31 9.17 3.34
C ALA A 62 -7.66 9.19 1.95
N ALA A 63 -7.63 10.36 1.29
CA ALA A 63 -6.97 10.53 0.00
C ALA A 63 -5.46 10.30 0.11
N LEU A 64 -4.80 10.89 1.11
CA LEU A 64 -3.37 10.69 1.37
C LEU A 64 -3.04 9.22 1.65
N ASN A 65 -3.85 8.56 2.48
CA ASN A 65 -3.72 7.13 2.73
C ASN A 65 -3.85 6.33 1.43
N ALA A 66 -4.87 6.59 0.60
CA ALA A 66 -5.05 5.88 -0.66
C ALA A 66 -3.83 5.99 -1.59
N PHE A 67 -3.22 7.18 -1.70
CA PHE A 67 -1.97 7.35 -2.45
C PHE A 67 -0.82 6.55 -1.85
N ALA A 68 -0.63 6.60 -0.53
CA ALA A 68 0.42 5.82 0.14
C ALA A 68 0.25 4.31 -0.09
N GLN A 69 -0.99 3.80 -0.03
CA GLN A 69 -1.28 2.38 -0.29
C GLN A 69 -1.05 1.99 -1.76
N GLN A 70 -1.31 2.90 -2.70
CA GLN A 70 -0.96 2.68 -4.12
C GLN A 70 0.55 2.60 -4.32
N GLU A 71 1.34 3.44 -3.63
CA GLU A 71 2.80 3.37 -3.70
C GLU A 71 3.34 2.07 -3.11
N LEU A 72 2.73 1.55 -2.05
CA LEU A 72 3.06 0.21 -1.54
C LEU A 72 2.77 -0.86 -2.60
N ALA A 73 1.60 -0.83 -3.25
CA ALA A 73 1.27 -1.77 -4.32
C ALA A 73 2.26 -1.70 -5.49
N ARG A 74 2.62 -0.49 -5.94
CA ARG A 74 3.65 -0.28 -6.98
C ARG A 74 5.02 -0.81 -6.54
N THR A 75 5.42 -0.55 -5.31
CA THR A 75 6.70 -1.04 -4.75
C THR A 75 6.74 -2.57 -4.71
N GLY A 76 5.66 -3.21 -4.25
CA GLY A 76 5.58 -4.66 -4.23
C GLY A 76 5.60 -5.27 -5.64
N ALA A 77 4.94 -4.63 -6.62
CA ALA A 77 5.03 -5.04 -8.02
C ALA A 77 6.45 -4.92 -8.58
N ALA A 78 7.18 -3.85 -8.24
CA ALA A 78 8.58 -3.69 -8.63
C ALA A 78 9.48 -4.79 -8.06
N TYR A 79 9.21 -5.28 -6.84
CA TYR A 79 9.93 -6.45 -6.30
C TYR A 79 9.67 -7.73 -7.09
N LEU A 80 8.43 -7.95 -7.53
CA LEU A 80 8.07 -9.11 -8.36
C LEU A 80 8.72 -9.01 -9.74
N GLU A 81 8.68 -7.84 -10.37
CA GLU A 81 9.31 -7.58 -11.67
C GLU A 81 10.82 -7.82 -11.61
N ALA A 82 11.51 -7.24 -10.62
CA ALA A 82 12.94 -7.44 -10.45
C ALA A 82 13.29 -8.92 -10.26
N SER A 83 12.53 -9.65 -9.44
CA SER A 83 12.72 -11.09 -9.25
C SER A 83 12.57 -11.88 -10.55
N GLY A 84 11.58 -11.52 -11.37
CA GLY A 84 11.38 -12.09 -12.70
C GLY A 84 12.57 -11.85 -13.64
N ILE A 85 13.10 -10.62 -13.66
CA ILE A 85 14.29 -10.27 -14.48
C ILE A 85 15.49 -11.14 -14.08
N TYR A 86 15.80 -11.24 -12.78
CA TYR A 86 16.91 -12.07 -12.31
C TYR A 86 16.73 -13.54 -12.71
N THR A 87 15.52 -14.08 -12.54
CA THR A 87 15.21 -15.47 -12.90
C THR A 87 15.41 -15.74 -14.39
N THR A 88 14.95 -14.85 -15.26
CA THR A 88 15.11 -14.97 -16.72
C THR A 88 16.58 -14.90 -17.12
N VAL A 89 17.32 -13.90 -16.61
CA VAL A 89 18.74 -13.72 -16.95
C VAL A 89 19.59 -14.91 -16.50
N ASP A 90 19.33 -15.46 -15.31
CA ASP A 90 20.03 -16.66 -14.84
C ASP A 90 19.71 -17.89 -15.72
N ALA A 91 18.46 -18.06 -16.16
CA ALA A 91 18.07 -19.15 -17.04
C ALA A 91 18.72 -19.04 -18.44
N GLU A 92 18.71 -17.85 -19.05
CA GLU A 92 19.35 -17.58 -20.34
C GLU A 92 20.86 -17.79 -20.28
N SER A 93 21.50 -17.33 -19.19
CA SER A 93 22.93 -17.54 -18.96
C SER A 93 23.26 -19.02 -18.84
N ALA A 94 22.47 -19.78 -18.07
CA ALA A 94 22.66 -21.21 -17.91
C ALA A 94 22.53 -21.97 -19.25
N ALA A 95 21.56 -21.61 -20.09
CA ALA A 95 21.37 -22.21 -21.42
C ALA A 95 22.52 -21.90 -22.41
N THR A 96 23.20 -20.76 -22.24
CA THR A 96 24.34 -20.39 -23.10
C THR A 96 25.64 -21.12 -22.69
N LEU A 97 25.70 -21.62 -21.46
CA LEU A 97 26.86 -22.31 -20.89
C LEU A 97 26.78 -23.85 -21.02
N SER A 98 25.66 -24.39 -21.51
CA SER A 98 25.42 -25.83 -21.75
C SER A 98 25.67 -26.23 -23.19
#